data_AF-A0A818H187-F1
#
_entry.id   AF-A0A818H187-F1
#
_cell.length_a   1.000
_cell.length_b   1.000
_cell.length_c   1.000
_cell.angle_alpha   90.00
_cell.angle_beta   90.00
_cell.angle_gamma   90.00
#
_symmetry.space_group_name_H-M   'P 1'
#
loop_
_entity.id
_entity.type
_entity.pdbx_description
1 polymer ?
#
loop_
_entity_poly.entity_id
_entity_poly.type
_entity_poly.pdbx_seq_one_letter_code
_entity_poly.pdbx_strand_id
1 'polypeptide(L)'
;MKRKNLLSSDKVVYFTVSSETTGKPKHIPVTTAMLKRTTKMLLIRTTAVWRPFPISSYPTAEQRFFTFETGKKSNIFLRSKDGTPIGPLTQFTSAVNLFPGMKQFASSSAVNDLTLIEGISDYETSTFVQLVFALTAANIVYYSVPFASDLLHSVKIIENHFEETCLCITSSDFYHSSFVRQNIPDVKFRTTLNPDLENMALEYGGLSYRSEQVNHIRKECLKKNYLGLLHRL
;
A
#
# COMPACT_ATOMS: atom_id res chain seq x y z
N MET A 1 16.12 16.92 28.62
CA MET A 1 15.07 16.43 29.53
C MET A 1 13.93 15.85 28.70
N LYS A 2 13.66 14.54 28.76
CA LYS A 2 12.51 13.94 28.04
C LYS A 2 11.22 14.40 28.72
N ARG A 3 10.30 15.04 27.99
CA ARG A 3 9.00 15.44 28.54
C ARG A 3 8.22 14.18 28.89
N LYS A 4 7.80 14.05 30.14
CA LYS A 4 6.97 12.94 30.62
C LYS A 4 5.57 13.11 30.05
N ASN A 5 4.96 12.03 29.57
CA ASN A 5 3.54 12.02 29.22
C ASN A 5 2.74 12.34 30.49
N LEU A 6 1.92 13.40 30.44
CA LEU A 6 1.10 13.83 31.58
C LEU A 6 -0.26 13.13 31.62
N LEU A 7 -0.69 12.53 30.51
CA LEU A 7 -2.01 11.92 30.37
C LEU A 7 -2.03 10.44 30.76
N SER A 8 -0.89 9.75 30.62
CA SER A 8 -0.75 8.36 31.06
C SER A 8 0.71 8.01 31.41
N SER A 9 0.88 6.91 32.12
CA SER A 9 2.21 6.33 32.39
C SER A 9 2.85 5.70 31.14
N ASP A 10 2.06 5.42 30.10
CA ASP A 10 2.56 4.83 28.86
C ASP A 10 3.34 5.85 28.03
N LYS A 11 4.41 5.35 27.40
CA LYS A 11 5.22 6.14 26.46
C LYS A 11 4.41 6.44 25.20
N VAL A 12 4.34 7.72 24.83
CA VAL A 12 3.87 8.15 23.50
C VAL A 12 4.95 7.80 22.48
N VAL A 13 4.56 7.13 21.41
CA VAL A 13 5.47 6.66 20.35
C VAL A 13 5.14 7.24 18.98
N TYR A 14 3.96 7.80 18.81
CA TYR A 14 3.51 8.49 17.61
C TYR A 14 2.44 9.51 17.99
N PHE A 15 2.34 10.63 17.26
CA PHE A 15 1.19 11.51 17.32
C PHE A 15 0.44 11.41 16.01
N THR A 16 -0.79 10.89 16.06
CA THR A 16 -1.64 10.88 14.89
C THR A 16 -2.28 12.26 14.66
N VAL A 17 -2.26 12.72 13.42
CA VAL A 17 -2.96 13.93 13.00
C VAL A 17 -4.38 13.54 12.60
N SER A 18 -5.37 14.09 13.28
CA SER A 18 -6.79 13.91 12.91
C SER A 18 -7.11 14.68 11.64
N SER A 19 -8.02 14.14 10.82
CA SER A 19 -8.62 14.86 9.69
C SER A 19 -9.50 16.02 10.14
N GLU A 20 -10.06 15.95 11.36
CA GLU A 20 -10.80 17.06 11.95
C GLU A 20 -9.87 18.14 12.49
N THR A 21 -10.21 19.40 12.23
CA THR A 21 -9.44 20.56 12.70
C THR A 21 -10.32 21.51 13.49
N THR A 22 -9.70 22.27 14.39
CA THR A 22 -10.33 23.42 15.08
C THR A 22 -9.58 24.70 14.70
N GLY A 23 -9.24 24.84 13.41
CA GLY A 23 -8.30 25.85 12.90
C GLY A 23 -6.82 25.49 13.08
N LYS A 24 -6.52 24.39 13.79
CA LYS A 24 -5.18 23.78 13.88
C LYS A 24 -5.31 22.25 13.81
N PRO A 25 -4.28 21.54 13.32
CA PRO A 25 -4.26 20.07 13.33
C PRO A 25 -4.36 19.53 14.76
N LYS A 26 -5.29 18.60 15.01
CA LYS A 26 -5.38 17.90 16.30
C LYS A 26 -4.34 16.78 16.32
N HIS A 27 -3.45 16.80 17.30
CA HIS A 27 -2.46 15.74 17.52
C HIS A 27 -2.94 14.82 18.65
N ILE A 28 -3.25 13.57 18.31
CA ILE A 28 -3.72 12.56 19.27
C ILE A 28 -2.53 11.65 19.62
N PRO A 29 -2.14 11.53 20.90
CA PRO A 29 -1.03 10.68 21.30
C PRO A 29 -1.39 9.20 21.12
N VAL A 30 -0.50 8.46 20.45
CA VAL A 30 -0.56 7.00 20.35
C VAL A 30 0.49 6.42 21.29
N THR A 31 0.04 5.63 22.25
CA THR A 31 0.91 5.00 23.25
C THR A 31 1.26 3.56 22.90
N THR A 32 2.32 3.03 23.51
CA THR A 32 2.69 1.60 23.37
C THR A 32 1.55 0.64 23.75
N ALA A 33 0.74 0.98 24.76
CA ALA A 33 -0.42 0.18 25.15
C ALA A 33 -1.53 0.20 24.10
N MET A 34 -1.79 1.36 23.48
CA MET A 34 -2.76 1.47 22.38
C MET A 34 -2.34 0.60 21.20
N LEU A 35 -1.06 0.58 20.84
CA LEU A 35 -0.56 -0.26 19.74
C LEU A 35 -0.84 -1.74 19.96
N LYS A 36 -0.57 -2.27 21.15
CA LYS A 36 -0.87 -3.67 21.50
C LYS A 36 -2.35 -3.99 21.34
N ARG A 37 -3.24 -3.06 21.75
CA ARG A 37 -4.69 -3.22 21.61
C ARG A 37 -5.12 -3.17 20.14
N THR A 38 -4.62 -2.21 19.37
CA THR A 38 -4.91 -2.08 17.94
C THR A 38 -4.48 -3.33 17.16
N THR A 39 -3.30 -3.88 17.44
CA THR A 39 -2.85 -5.15 16.85
C THR A 39 -3.81 -6.30 17.17
N LYS A 40 -4.23 -6.43 18.44
CA LYS A 40 -5.19 -7.46 18.83
C LYS A 40 -6.54 -7.29 18.12
N MET A 41 -7.01 -6.05 17.98
CA MET A 41 -8.24 -5.73 17.25
C MET A 41 -8.13 -6.06 15.76
N LEU A 42 -6.97 -5.80 15.14
CA LEU A 42 -6.74 -6.15 13.74
C LEU A 42 -6.83 -7.67 13.53
N LEU A 43 -6.22 -8.47 14.41
CA LEU A 43 -6.30 -9.94 14.35
C LEU A 43 -7.72 -10.47 14.56
N ILE A 44 -8.48 -9.87 15.50
CA ILE A 44 -9.90 -10.22 15.70
C ILE A 44 -10.71 -9.87 14.45
N ARG A 45 -10.46 -8.70 13.84
CA ARG A 45 -11.15 -8.28 12.63
C ARG A 45 -10.86 -9.24 11.47
N THR A 46 -9.60 -9.59 11.22
CA THR A 46 -9.26 -10.51 10.12
C THR A 46 -9.93 -11.86 10.33
N THR A 47 -9.83 -12.46 11.52
CA THR A 47 -10.51 -13.73 11.82
C THR A 47 -12.03 -13.66 11.71
N ALA A 48 -12.65 -12.54 12.11
CA ALA A 48 -14.09 -12.34 11.97
C ALA A 48 -14.54 -12.22 10.49
N VAL A 49 -13.74 -11.55 9.65
CA VAL A 49 -14.01 -11.41 8.21
C VAL A 49 -13.94 -12.77 7.51
N TRP A 50 -13.00 -13.64 7.88
CA TRP A 50 -12.83 -14.95 7.23
C TRP A 50 -13.75 -16.05 7.78
N ARG A 51 -14.29 -15.90 9.00
CA ARG A 51 -15.15 -16.89 9.66
C ARG A 51 -16.37 -17.37 8.85
N PRO A 52 -17.13 -16.52 8.14
CA PRO A 52 -18.32 -16.99 7.42
C PRO A 52 -17.98 -17.77 6.14
N PHE A 53 -16.73 -17.77 5.68
CA PHE A 53 -16.33 -18.43 4.45
C PHE A 53 -15.93 -19.90 4.69
N PRO A 54 -16.23 -20.82 3.75
CA PRO A 54 -15.76 -22.19 3.83
C PRO A 54 -14.22 -22.24 3.76
N ILE A 55 -13.62 -23.30 4.31
CA ILE A 55 -12.15 -23.48 4.32
C ILE A 55 -11.56 -23.44 2.91
N SER A 56 -12.29 -23.89 1.90
CA SER A 56 -11.87 -23.83 0.50
C SER A 56 -11.74 -22.40 -0.07
N SER A 57 -12.31 -21.39 0.60
CA SER A 57 -12.15 -19.98 0.26
C SER A 57 -10.96 -19.33 0.96
N TYR A 58 -10.21 -20.09 1.76
CA TYR A 58 -9.05 -19.54 2.47
C TYR A 58 -7.90 -19.37 1.46
N PRO A 59 -7.11 -18.29 1.59
CA PRO A 59 -6.01 -18.00 0.69
C PRO A 59 -5.02 -19.16 0.58
N THR A 60 -4.68 -19.56 -0.65
CA THR A 60 -3.62 -20.53 -0.95
C THR A 60 -2.24 -19.85 -0.94
N ALA A 61 -1.15 -20.62 -1.03
CA ALA A 61 0.20 -20.08 -1.03
C ALA A 61 0.52 -19.23 -2.28
N GLU A 62 -0.18 -19.50 -3.38
CA GLU A 62 -0.03 -18.82 -4.69
C GLU A 62 -0.83 -17.52 -4.76
N GLN A 63 -1.74 -17.32 -3.80
CA GLN A 63 -2.62 -16.17 -3.70
C GLN A 63 -1.94 -15.01 -2.96
N ARG A 64 -2.31 -13.79 -3.33
CA ARG A 64 -1.76 -12.55 -2.76
C ARG A 64 -2.87 -11.65 -2.24
N PHE A 65 -2.50 -10.83 -1.27
CA PHE A 65 -3.32 -9.74 -0.76
C PHE A 65 -2.83 -8.42 -1.33
N PHE A 66 -3.74 -7.64 -1.88
CA PHE A 66 -3.46 -6.24 -2.17
C PHE A 66 -4.09 -5.39 -1.07
N THR A 67 -3.25 -4.78 -0.24
CA THR A 67 -3.69 -3.71 0.65
C THR A 67 -3.05 -2.43 0.14
N PHE A 68 -3.87 -1.42 -0.09
CA PHE A 68 -3.37 -0.11 -0.43
C PHE A 68 -2.67 0.49 0.79
N GLU A 69 -1.38 0.77 0.64
CA GLU A 69 -0.53 1.26 1.71
C GLU A 69 -0.11 2.70 1.45
N THR A 70 -0.16 3.53 2.50
CA THR A 70 0.49 4.83 2.50
C THR A 70 1.73 4.73 3.36
N GLY A 71 2.90 4.70 2.73
CA GLY A 71 4.19 4.63 3.41
C GLY A 71 4.86 6.00 3.51
N LYS A 72 5.75 6.16 4.48
CA LYS A 72 6.67 7.30 4.56
C LYS A 72 7.94 6.88 5.29
N LYS A 73 9.14 7.12 4.74
CA LYS A 73 10.40 6.82 5.46
C LYS A 73 10.43 7.48 6.86
N SER A 74 10.93 6.76 7.87
CA SER A 74 10.90 7.23 9.27
C SER A 74 11.60 8.58 9.49
N ASN A 75 12.67 8.88 8.73
CA ASN A 75 13.44 10.11 8.86
C ASN A 75 12.73 11.38 8.31
N ILE A 76 11.71 11.23 7.48
CA ILE A 76 11.00 12.36 6.85
C ILE A 76 9.68 12.73 7.55
N PHE A 77 9.31 12.03 8.62
CA PHE A 77 8.17 12.43 9.45
C PHE A 77 8.42 13.78 10.12
N LEU A 78 7.36 14.59 10.24
CA LEU A 78 7.37 15.72 11.17
C LEU A 78 7.59 15.17 12.58
N ARG A 79 8.35 15.88 13.42
CA ARG A 79 8.65 15.42 14.77
C ARG A 79 8.27 16.46 15.82
N SER A 80 7.75 15.95 16.92
CA SER A 80 7.55 16.67 18.17
C SER A 80 8.89 17.19 18.73
N LYS A 81 8.83 18.12 19.70
CA LYS A 81 10.02 18.65 20.40
C LYS A 81 10.86 17.56 21.08
N ASP A 82 10.25 16.42 21.43
CA ASP A 82 10.93 15.26 22.03
C ASP A 82 11.38 14.21 20.99
N GLY A 83 11.25 14.50 19.70
CA GLY A 83 11.60 13.62 18.59
C GLY A 83 10.51 12.63 18.20
N THR A 84 9.36 12.58 18.89
CA THR A 84 8.27 11.67 18.55
C THR A 84 7.68 11.99 17.16
N PRO A 85 7.55 11.01 16.26
CA PRO A 85 6.97 11.23 14.93
C PRO A 85 5.51 11.68 14.99
N ILE A 86 5.13 12.53 14.03
CA ILE A 86 3.81 13.11 13.83
C ILE A 86 3.39 12.85 12.38
N GLY A 87 2.19 12.31 12.17
CA GLY A 87 1.63 12.10 10.84
C GLY A 87 0.22 11.52 10.87
N PRO A 88 -0.41 11.24 9.72
CA PRO A 88 -1.72 10.60 9.67
C PRO A 88 -1.69 9.20 10.29
N LEU A 89 -2.85 8.72 10.75
CA LEU A 89 -2.94 7.39 11.36
C LEU A 89 -2.52 6.29 10.39
N THR A 90 -2.82 6.42 9.09
CA THR A 90 -2.51 5.40 8.08
C THR A 90 -1.00 5.16 7.87
N GLN A 91 -0.15 6.11 8.27
CA GLN A 91 1.32 6.02 8.14
C GLN A 91 2.02 5.56 9.43
N PHE A 92 1.26 5.25 10.48
CA PHE A 92 1.86 4.95 11.79
C PHE A 92 2.77 3.71 11.76
N THR A 93 2.47 2.74 10.90
CA THR A 93 3.25 1.51 10.70
C THR A 93 4.64 1.78 10.14
N SER A 94 4.82 2.84 9.35
CA SER A 94 6.13 3.28 8.84
C SER A 94 6.94 4.07 9.87
N ALA A 95 6.25 4.75 10.79
CA ALA A 95 6.91 5.55 11.83
C ALA A 95 7.33 4.72 13.04
N VAL A 96 6.56 3.70 13.38
CA VAL A 96 6.77 2.86 14.56
C VAL A 96 7.09 1.46 14.11
N ASN A 97 8.23 0.93 14.56
CA ASN A 97 8.58 -0.47 14.35
C ASN A 97 7.65 -1.36 15.19
N LEU A 98 6.46 -1.62 14.65
CA LEU A 98 5.51 -2.59 15.17
C LEU A 98 6.07 -3.96 14.87
N PHE A 99 6.28 -4.76 15.94
CA PHE A 99 6.69 -6.17 15.91
C PHE A 99 7.37 -6.61 14.59
N PRO A 100 8.70 -6.78 14.54
CA PRO A 100 9.42 -7.14 13.32
C PRO A 100 8.78 -8.28 12.50
N GLY A 101 8.19 -9.28 13.18
CA GLY A 101 7.49 -10.39 12.54
C GLY A 101 6.17 -10.04 11.83
N MET A 102 5.50 -8.94 12.18
CA MET A 102 4.26 -8.51 11.50
C MET A 102 4.56 -7.87 10.16
N LYS A 103 5.62 -7.06 10.05
CA LYS A 103 6.05 -6.50 8.75
C LYS A 103 6.46 -7.64 7.83
N GLN A 104 7.22 -8.62 8.33
CA GLN A 104 7.60 -9.80 7.57
C GLN A 104 6.39 -10.67 7.14
N PHE A 105 5.42 -10.90 8.04
CA PHE A 105 4.20 -11.64 7.72
C PHE A 105 3.32 -10.91 6.69
N ALA A 106 3.22 -9.58 6.79
CA ALA A 106 2.53 -8.78 5.79
C ALA A 106 3.24 -8.90 4.43
N SER A 107 4.57 -8.79 4.39
CA SER A 107 5.37 -8.89 3.16
C SER A 107 5.32 -10.27 2.49
N SER A 108 5.15 -11.38 3.22
CA SER A 108 5.15 -12.72 2.61
C SER A 108 3.92 -13.04 1.76
N SER A 109 2.83 -12.29 1.93
CA SER A 109 1.58 -12.50 1.20
C SER A 109 1.05 -11.23 0.55
N ALA A 110 1.68 -10.08 0.79
CA ALA A 110 1.38 -8.85 0.11
C ALA A 110 1.96 -8.86 -1.31
N VAL A 111 1.26 -8.17 -2.20
CA VAL A 111 1.78 -7.86 -3.53
C VAL A 111 3.03 -6.96 -3.44
N ASN A 112 3.07 -6.01 -2.49
CA ASN A 112 4.13 -5.00 -2.42
C ASN A 112 4.92 -5.10 -1.12
N ASP A 113 6.24 -4.84 -1.19
CA ASP A 113 7.03 -4.57 0.02
C ASP A 113 6.79 -3.12 0.48
N LEU A 114 6.28 -2.96 1.70
CA LEU A 114 6.10 -1.68 2.38
C LEU A 114 7.38 -0.81 2.35
N THR A 115 8.58 -1.41 2.36
CA THR A 115 9.84 -0.64 2.29
C THR A 115 10.01 0.12 0.97
N LEU A 116 9.51 -0.44 -0.14
CA LEU A 116 9.47 0.24 -1.45
C LEU A 116 8.49 1.40 -1.39
N ILE A 117 7.29 1.15 -0.88
CA ILE A 117 6.22 2.16 -0.81
C ILE A 117 6.62 3.35 0.07
N GLU A 118 7.33 3.10 1.18
CA GLU A 118 7.89 4.14 2.05
C GLU A 118 8.88 5.07 1.35
N GLY A 119 9.50 4.61 0.25
CA GLY A 119 10.44 5.37 -0.57
C GLY A 119 9.80 6.37 -1.52
N ILE A 120 8.49 6.29 -1.76
CA ILE A 120 7.77 7.15 -2.70
C ILE A 120 6.95 8.18 -1.90
N SER A 121 7.35 9.45 -1.98
CA SER A 121 6.68 10.53 -1.25
C SER A 121 5.39 11.02 -1.90
N ASP A 122 5.30 10.92 -3.24
CA ASP A 122 4.15 11.36 -4.00
C ASP A 122 3.04 10.31 -3.97
N TYR A 123 1.82 10.71 -3.61
CA TYR A 123 0.70 9.80 -3.40
C TYR A 123 0.24 9.16 -4.71
N GLU A 124 0.12 9.94 -5.79
CA GLU A 124 -0.33 9.41 -7.08
C GLU A 124 0.70 8.42 -7.66
N THR A 125 1.98 8.76 -7.57
CA THR A 125 3.08 7.89 -8.00
C THR A 125 3.12 6.60 -7.18
N SER A 126 2.96 6.70 -5.86
CA SER A 126 2.92 5.53 -4.98
C SER A 126 1.72 4.64 -5.31
N THR A 127 0.57 5.24 -5.59
CA THR A 127 -0.64 4.52 -6.00
C THR A 127 -0.44 3.81 -7.33
N PHE A 128 0.10 4.52 -8.33
CA PHE A 128 0.42 3.94 -9.63
C PHE A 128 1.36 2.74 -9.51
N VAL A 129 2.47 2.87 -8.76
CA VAL A 129 3.44 1.78 -8.56
C VAL A 129 2.76 0.58 -7.89
N GLN A 130 2.01 0.80 -6.81
CA GLN A 130 1.29 -0.27 -6.13
C GLN A 130 0.30 -1.00 -7.05
N LEU A 131 -0.40 -0.27 -7.92
CA LEU A 131 -1.35 -0.84 -8.88
C LEU A 131 -0.65 -1.63 -10.00
N VAL A 132 0.50 -1.19 -10.49
CA VAL A 132 1.28 -1.96 -11.48
C VAL A 132 1.67 -3.33 -10.92
N PHE A 133 2.18 -3.37 -9.69
CA PHE A 133 2.46 -4.63 -9.03
C PHE A 133 1.19 -5.46 -8.81
N ALA A 134 0.09 -4.84 -8.37
CA ALA A 134 -1.19 -5.53 -8.16
C ALA A 134 -1.69 -6.19 -9.45
N LEU A 135 -1.71 -5.44 -10.54
CA LEU A 135 -2.18 -5.90 -11.84
C LEU A 135 -1.21 -6.90 -12.49
N THR A 136 0.03 -6.98 -12.01
CA THR A 136 0.99 -8.03 -12.39
C THR A 136 0.69 -9.35 -11.69
N ALA A 137 0.16 -9.34 -10.47
CA ALA A 137 -0.19 -10.55 -9.74
C ALA A 137 -1.50 -11.19 -10.26
N ALA A 138 -1.46 -12.47 -10.62
CA ALA A 138 -2.61 -13.18 -11.21
C ALA A 138 -3.75 -13.43 -10.22
N ASN A 139 -3.39 -13.59 -8.95
CA ASN A 139 -4.24 -14.25 -7.95
C ASN A 139 -4.43 -13.36 -6.71
N ILE A 140 -4.93 -12.14 -6.91
CA ILE A 140 -5.35 -11.28 -5.78
C ILE A 140 -6.66 -11.82 -5.21
N VAL A 141 -6.64 -12.25 -3.94
CA VAL A 141 -7.85 -12.75 -3.24
C VAL A 141 -8.62 -11.62 -2.58
N TYR A 142 -7.90 -10.58 -2.19
CA TYR A 142 -8.48 -9.50 -1.42
C TYR A 142 -7.83 -8.17 -1.80
N TYR A 143 -8.69 -7.20 -2.12
CA TYR A 143 -8.34 -5.80 -2.34
C TYR A 143 -8.84 -4.98 -1.14
N SER A 144 -7.91 -4.40 -0.38
CA SER A 144 -8.20 -3.59 0.80
C SER A 144 -7.81 -2.14 0.56
N VAL A 145 -8.74 -1.23 0.82
CA VAL A 145 -8.47 0.20 0.90
C VAL A 145 -8.98 0.78 2.22
N PRO A 146 -8.33 1.83 2.77
CA PRO A 146 -8.81 2.52 3.96
C PRO A 146 -10.19 3.16 3.76
N PHE A 147 -10.42 3.78 2.62
CA PHE A 147 -11.67 4.47 2.29
C PHE A 147 -12.16 4.11 0.87
N ALA A 148 -13.48 4.18 0.67
CA ALA A 148 -14.07 3.96 -0.66
C ALA A 148 -13.54 4.95 -1.72
N SER A 149 -13.17 6.17 -1.30
CA SER A 149 -12.53 7.15 -2.19
C SER A 149 -11.20 6.66 -2.76
N ASP A 150 -10.41 5.88 -2.00
CA ASP A 150 -9.14 5.34 -2.47
C ASP A 150 -9.35 4.27 -3.56
N LEU A 151 -10.44 3.49 -3.47
CA LEU A 151 -10.84 2.56 -4.52
C LEU A 151 -11.22 3.33 -5.80
N LEU A 152 -12.06 4.36 -5.68
CA LEU A 152 -12.45 5.19 -6.83
C LEU A 152 -11.23 5.86 -7.47
N HIS A 153 -10.29 6.34 -6.65
CA HIS A 153 -9.04 6.93 -7.12
C HIS A 153 -8.17 5.91 -7.85
N SER A 154 -8.04 4.70 -7.30
CA SER A 154 -7.29 3.61 -7.94
C SER A 154 -7.88 3.24 -9.30
N VAL A 155 -9.20 3.09 -9.39
CA VAL A 155 -9.91 2.87 -10.66
C VAL A 155 -9.61 4.00 -11.64
N LYS A 156 -9.64 5.25 -11.18
CA LYS A 156 -9.40 6.40 -12.04
C LYS A 156 -7.96 6.44 -12.58
N ILE A 157 -6.97 6.08 -11.76
CA ILE A 157 -5.58 5.95 -12.20
C ILE A 157 -5.45 4.86 -13.27
N ILE A 158 -6.07 3.69 -13.07
CA ILE A 158 -6.08 2.62 -14.06
C ILE A 158 -6.68 3.13 -15.37
N GLU A 159 -7.89 3.72 -15.35
CA GLU A 159 -8.55 4.23 -16.55
C GLU A 159 -7.71 5.25 -17.32
N ASN A 160 -7.07 6.19 -16.60
CA ASN A 160 -6.34 7.28 -17.21
C ASN A 160 -4.94 6.86 -17.71
N HIS A 161 -4.34 5.83 -17.12
CA HIS A 161 -2.94 5.47 -17.35
C HIS A 161 -2.73 4.00 -17.73
N PHE A 162 -3.79 3.28 -18.16
CA PHE A 162 -3.69 1.84 -18.43
C PHE A 162 -2.62 1.51 -19.48
N GLU A 163 -2.37 2.36 -20.48
CA GLU A 163 -1.30 2.10 -21.46
C GLU A 163 0.09 2.17 -20.82
N GLU A 164 0.35 3.14 -19.94
CA GLU A 164 1.61 3.20 -19.19
C GLU A 164 1.74 2.00 -18.25
N THR A 165 0.65 1.61 -17.58
CA THR A 165 0.58 0.41 -16.75
C THR A 165 0.93 -0.84 -17.57
N CYS A 166 0.30 -1.02 -18.73
CA CYS A 166 0.55 -2.15 -19.63
C CYS A 166 1.99 -2.19 -20.13
N LEU A 167 2.59 -1.04 -20.44
CA LEU A 167 4.00 -0.96 -20.82
C LEU A 167 4.91 -1.36 -19.66
N CYS A 168 4.68 -0.81 -18.46
CA CYS A 168 5.46 -1.16 -17.27
C CYS A 168 5.39 -2.66 -16.96
N ILE A 169 4.20 -3.27 -17.04
CA ILE A 169 4.02 -4.71 -16.82
C ILE A 169 4.78 -5.49 -17.90
N THR A 170 4.55 -5.19 -19.19
CA THR A 170 5.14 -5.94 -20.31
C THR A 170 6.67 -5.93 -20.28
N SER A 171 7.28 -4.79 -19.98
CA SER A 171 8.74 -4.63 -19.96
C SER A 171 9.36 -4.89 -18.58
N SER A 172 8.56 -4.99 -17.52
CA SER A 172 8.99 -4.89 -16.11
C SER A 172 9.86 -3.66 -15.84
N ASP A 173 9.51 -2.51 -16.44
CA ASP A 173 10.28 -1.28 -16.32
C ASP A 173 9.38 -0.07 -16.05
N PHE A 174 9.53 0.52 -14.87
CA PHE A 174 8.85 1.76 -14.50
C PHE A 174 9.33 3.00 -15.25
N TYR A 175 10.38 2.92 -16.09
CA TYR A 175 10.79 4.01 -16.96
C TYR A 175 9.72 4.39 -17.99
N HIS A 176 8.77 3.50 -18.29
CA HIS A 176 7.62 3.83 -19.13
C HIS A 176 6.58 4.70 -18.42
N SER A 177 6.64 4.82 -17.09
CA SER A 177 5.71 5.65 -16.32
C SER A 177 6.15 7.11 -16.30
N SER A 178 5.22 8.00 -16.66
CA SER A 178 5.37 9.45 -16.49
C SER A 178 5.48 9.82 -15.00
N PHE A 179 4.65 9.22 -14.14
CA PHE A 179 4.69 9.40 -12.68
C PHE A 179 6.07 9.11 -12.09
N VAL A 180 6.60 7.91 -12.38
CA VAL A 180 7.88 7.48 -11.79
C VAL A 180 9.04 8.33 -12.31
N ARG A 181 9.07 8.66 -13.60
CA ARG A 181 10.14 9.50 -14.16
C ARG A 181 10.16 10.91 -13.58
N GLN A 182 9.00 11.49 -13.32
CA GLN A 182 8.85 12.87 -12.83
C GLN A 182 9.03 12.98 -11.31
N ASN A 183 8.48 12.03 -10.55
CA ASN A 183 8.34 12.17 -9.10
C ASN A 183 9.35 11.34 -8.28
N ILE A 184 10.11 10.44 -8.93
CA ILE A 184 11.17 9.66 -8.29
C ILE A 184 12.53 10.10 -8.86
N PRO A 185 13.20 11.09 -8.25
CA PRO A 185 14.48 11.60 -8.73
C PRO A 185 15.65 10.63 -8.45
N ASP A 186 15.52 9.78 -7.43
CA ASP A 186 16.57 8.84 -7.05
C ASP A 186 16.68 7.69 -8.06
N VAL A 187 17.71 7.77 -8.91
CA VAL A 187 18.04 6.75 -9.91
C VAL A 187 18.24 5.38 -9.26
N LYS A 188 18.89 5.31 -8.08
CA LYS A 188 19.15 4.04 -7.40
C LYS A 188 17.86 3.39 -6.94
N PHE A 189 16.93 4.18 -6.41
CA PHE A 189 15.62 3.70 -6.01
C PHE A 189 14.77 3.25 -7.21
N ARG A 190 14.85 3.94 -8.36
CA ARG A 190 14.22 3.45 -9.59
C ARG A 190 14.79 2.11 -10.05
N THR A 191 16.11 1.95 -9.96
CA THR A 191 16.75 0.67 -10.31
C THR A 191 16.44 -0.46 -9.34
N THR A 192 15.90 -0.20 -8.14
CA THR A 192 15.41 -1.27 -7.25
C THR A 192 13.96 -1.67 -7.55
N LEU A 193 13.12 -0.76 -8.04
CA LEU A 193 11.72 -1.07 -8.38
C LEU A 193 11.58 -2.09 -9.53
N ASN A 194 12.43 -1.97 -10.56
CA ASN A 194 12.34 -2.81 -11.75
C ASN A 194 12.67 -4.30 -11.48
N PRO A 195 13.76 -4.63 -10.76
CA PRO A 195 14.02 -6.01 -10.35
C PRO A 195 12.88 -6.64 -9.55
N ASP A 196 12.25 -5.89 -8.64
CA ASP A 196 11.13 -6.42 -7.84
C ASP A 196 9.91 -6.72 -8.71
N LEU A 197 9.61 -5.86 -9.69
CA LEU A 197 8.55 -6.10 -10.66
C LEU A 197 8.85 -7.31 -11.57
N GLU A 198 10.09 -7.43 -12.04
CA GLU A 198 10.51 -8.57 -12.85
C GLU A 198 10.44 -9.88 -12.05
N ASN A 199 10.89 -9.89 -10.80
CA ASN A 199 10.80 -11.06 -9.92
C ASN A 199 9.35 -11.50 -9.72
N MET A 200 8.42 -10.55 -9.52
CA MET A 200 6.99 -10.86 -9.45
C MET A 200 6.48 -11.43 -10.76
N ALA A 201 6.80 -10.80 -11.90
CA ALA A 201 6.38 -11.28 -13.21
C ALA A 201 6.89 -12.71 -13.49
N LEU A 202 8.14 -13.01 -13.11
CA LEU A 202 8.73 -14.35 -13.23
C LEU A 202 8.00 -15.38 -12.39
N GLU A 203 7.56 -15.02 -11.17
CA GLU A 203 6.78 -15.91 -10.30
C GLU A 203 5.50 -16.41 -11.00
N TYR A 204 4.86 -15.58 -11.82
CA TYR A 204 3.61 -15.90 -12.51
C TYR A 204 3.78 -16.41 -13.95
N GLY A 205 5.00 -16.70 -14.40
CA GLY A 205 5.26 -17.29 -15.73
C GLY A 205 5.98 -16.39 -16.71
N GLY A 206 6.49 -15.23 -16.26
CA GLY A 206 7.39 -14.39 -17.03
C GLY A 206 6.71 -13.69 -18.22
N LEU A 207 7.38 -13.68 -19.39
CA LEU A 207 6.98 -12.86 -20.53
C LEU A 207 5.63 -13.28 -21.16
N SER A 208 5.38 -14.59 -21.28
CA SER A 208 4.13 -15.08 -21.87
C SER A 208 2.93 -14.67 -21.02
N TYR A 209 3.04 -14.88 -19.70
CA TYR A 209 2.03 -14.45 -18.73
C TYR A 209 1.79 -12.95 -18.76
N ARG A 210 2.87 -12.14 -18.71
CA ARG A 210 2.75 -10.67 -18.80
C ARG A 210 1.98 -10.21 -20.03
N SER A 211 2.25 -10.84 -21.18
CA SER A 211 1.60 -10.51 -22.44
C SER A 211 0.10 -10.82 -22.41
N GLU A 212 -0.28 -11.98 -21.86
CA GLU A 212 -1.67 -12.36 -21.66
C GLU A 212 -2.39 -11.40 -20.71
N GLN A 213 -1.77 -11.10 -19.56
CA GLN A 213 -2.30 -10.21 -18.54
C GLN A 213 -2.53 -8.79 -19.08
N VAL A 214 -1.58 -8.27 -19.85
CA VAL A 214 -1.71 -6.94 -20.49
C VAL A 214 -2.82 -6.93 -21.53
N ASN A 215 -2.98 -7.98 -22.32
CA ASN A 215 -4.10 -8.09 -23.25
C ASN A 215 -5.45 -8.15 -22.52
N HIS A 216 -5.51 -8.85 -21.38
CA HIS A 216 -6.69 -8.87 -20.54
C HIS A 216 -7.03 -7.47 -20.00
N ILE A 217 -6.07 -6.77 -19.40
CA ILE A 217 -6.25 -5.40 -18.87
C ILE A 217 -6.73 -4.45 -19.96
N ARG A 218 -6.10 -4.46 -21.15
CA ARG A 218 -6.52 -3.64 -22.29
C ARG A 218 -7.94 -3.94 -22.70
N LYS A 219 -8.31 -5.21 -22.81
CA LYS A 219 -9.67 -5.63 -23.18
C LYS A 219 -10.69 -5.09 -22.18
N GLU A 220 -10.42 -5.19 -20.88
CA GLU A 220 -11.33 -4.68 -19.84
C GLU A 220 -11.45 -3.15 -19.85
N CYS A 221 -10.33 -2.42 -20.03
CA CYS A 221 -10.31 -0.96 -20.06
C CYS A 221 -10.99 -0.39 -21.32
N LEU A 222 -10.90 -1.09 -22.46
CA LEU A 222 -11.48 -0.63 -23.73
C LEU A 222 -12.99 -0.94 -23.88
N LYS A 223 -13.58 -1.74 -22.98
CA LYS A 223 -15.03 -2.02 -23.02
C LYS A 223 -15.82 -0.73 -22.79
N LYS A 224 -16.46 -0.21 -23.84
CA LYS A 224 -17.44 0.89 -23.75
C LYS A 224 -18.74 0.40 -23.08
N ASN A 225 -18.91 0.51 -21.76
CA ASN A 225 -20.25 0.49 -21.14
C ASN A 225 -20.50 1.78 -20.36
N TYR A 226 -21.77 2.16 -20.33
CA TYR A 226 -22.35 3.22 -19.53
C TYR A 226 -22.35 2.97 -18.00
N LEU A 227 -21.96 1.77 -17.56
CA LEU A 227 -21.83 1.38 -16.14
C LEU A 227 -20.33 1.16 -15.88
N GLY A 228 -19.73 2.02 -15.05
CA GLY A 228 -18.28 2.20 -14.93
C GLY A 228 -17.45 0.96 -14.52
N LEU A 229 -16.12 1.12 -14.54
CA LEU A 229 -15.12 0.07 -14.36
C LEU A 229 -15.23 -0.73 -13.03
N LEU A 230 -15.87 -0.16 -12.00
CA LEU A 230 -16.08 -0.77 -10.67
C LEU A 230 -16.78 -2.13 -10.69
N HIS A 231 -17.49 -2.47 -11.78
CA HIS A 231 -18.17 -3.76 -11.92
C HIS A 231 -17.34 -4.83 -12.65
N ARG A 232 -16.08 -4.54 -13.02
CA ARG A 232 -15.31 -5.36 -13.99
C ARG A 232 -13.96 -5.87 -13.48
N LEU A 233 -13.35 -5.18 -12.52
CA LEU A 233 -12.13 -5.59 -11.81
C LEU A 233 -12.51 -6.21 -10.46
#